data_AF-A0A928EFX0-F1
#
_entry.id   AF-A0A928EFX0-F1
#
_cell.length_a   1.000
_cell.length_b   1.000
_cell.length_c   1.000
_cell.angle_alpha   90.00
_cell.angle_beta   90.00
_cell.angle_gamma   90.00
#
_symmetry.space_group_name_H-M   'P 1'
#
loop_
_entity.id
_entity.type
_entity.pdbx_description
1 polymer ?
#
loop_
_entity_poly.entity_id
_entity_poly.type
_entity_poly.pdbx_seq_one_letter_code
_entity_poly.pdbx_strand_id
1 'polypeptide(L)'
;MAAFLLPGHAAIPRELATLYFGILDGPAKVPLSPADVRAIYDKIMDGELDASKAPDGTLFRAEGVDITEGGVRVLHRGLEPESRIIEAIEAMISLARSDEIPATYAAIASHYLFEYAHPFYDGNGRTGRYLLSLFLSEPLSKPTALSLSQTIAENRNDYYAAFRTAENPLNKGELTFFVFTLLELVRKAQASVIERLTQSEAILRELEGKMQSIVSSLHLKPQEAQATFILMQYEAFGLMGDASVHELAGFLGVGEQMARKHLAELEKKGVVIKWRKRKPLTFALSDEFKARFNIESPDWRTSAAFNAPGV
;
A
#
# COMPACT_ATOMS: atom_id res chain seq x y z
N MET A 1 -0.58 -5.84 -6.95
CA MET A 1 -0.08 -4.84 -5.97
C MET A 1 -0.16 -3.38 -6.45
N ALA A 2 -0.56 -3.10 -7.70
CA ALA A 2 -0.73 -1.74 -8.22
C ALA A 2 -1.95 -0.96 -7.66
N ALA A 3 -2.82 -1.58 -6.86
CA ALA A 3 -4.02 -0.94 -6.33
C ALA A 3 -3.76 0.13 -5.24
N PHE A 4 -2.52 0.27 -4.75
CA PHE A 4 -2.15 1.34 -3.79
C PHE A 4 -1.90 2.69 -4.43
N LEU A 5 -1.89 2.77 -5.77
CA LEU A 5 -1.52 3.97 -6.52
C LEU A 5 -2.68 4.42 -7.42
N LEU A 6 -3.88 4.61 -6.85
CA LEU A 6 -4.97 5.24 -7.59
C LEU A 6 -4.68 6.75 -7.82
N PRO A 7 -5.07 7.31 -8.99
CA PRO A 7 -4.72 8.68 -9.37
C PRO A 7 -5.61 9.70 -8.65
N GLY A 8 -5.03 10.84 -8.26
CA GLY A 8 -5.77 12.02 -7.76
C GLY A 8 -5.42 12.47 -6.35
N HIS A 9 -4.61 11.70 -5.62
CA HIS A 9 -4.04 12.10 -4.33
C HIS A 9 -2.53 12.24 -4.49
N ALA A 10 -1.94 13.23 -3.82
CA ALA A 10 -0.49 13.49 -3.83
C ALA A 10 0.31 12.19 -3.72
N ALA A 11 1.43 12.10 -4.45
CA ALA A 11 2.30 10.93 -4.44
C ALA A 11 2.54 10.45 -3.00
N ILE A 12 2.31 9.16 -2.73
CA ILE A 12 2.60 8.59 -1.41
C ILE A 12 4.09 8.86 -1.12
N PRO A 13 4.43 9.44 0.03
CA PRO A 13 5.81 9.75 0.37
C PRO A 13 6.64 8.45 0.33
N ARG A 14 7.85 8.50 -0.24
CA ARG A 14 8.68 7.31 -0.50
C ARG A 14 8.90 6.50 0.79
N GLU A 15 9.02 7.19 1.90
CA GLU A 15 9.34 6.66 3.21
C GLU A 15 8.11 5.95 3.80
N LEU A 16 6.91 6.51 3.62
CA LEU A 16 5.65 5.85 3.94
C LEU A 16 5.48 4.56 3.13
N ALA A 17 5.76 4.60 1.82
CA ALA A 17 5.74 3.41 0.98
C ALA A 17 6.75 2.36 1.47
N THR A 18 7.97 2.77 1.82
CA THR A 18 9.03 1.89 2.35
C THR A 18 8.60 1.21 3.64
N LEU A 19 7.93 1.92 4.54
CA LEU A 19 7.42 1.35 5.79
C LEU A 19 6.33 0.29 5.56
N TYR A 20 5.41 0.55 4.62
CA TYR A 20 4.40 -0.43 4.22
C TYR A 20 5.02 -1.65 3.51
N PHE A 21 6.08 -1.48 2.72
CA PHE A 21 6.88 -2.60 2.21
C PHE A 21 7.57 -3.38 3.34
N GLY A 22 7.95 -2.69 4.42
CA GLY A 22 8.47 -3.30 5.64
C GLY A 22 7.50 -4.32 6.25
N ILE A 23 6.19 -4.09 6.18
CA ILE A 23 5.15 -5.01 6.66
C ILE A 23 5.05 -6.25 5.74
N LEU A 24 5.25 -6.05 4.42
CA LEU A 24 5.15 -7.11 3.43
C LEU A 24 6.30 -8.11 3.53
N ASP A 25 7.52 -7.63 3.35
CA ASP A 25 8.69 -8.49 3.09
C ASP A 25 9.92 -8.05 3.92
N GLY A 26 9.74 -7.07 4.82
CA GLY A 26 10.81 -6.44 5.57
C GLY A 26 10.79 -6.69 7.08
N PRO A 27 11.69 -6.03 7.82
CA PRO A 27 11.86 -6.23 9.25
C PRO A 27 10.92 -5.34 10.07
N ALA A 28 9.67 -5.10 9.64
CA ALA A 28 8.76 -4.27 10.41
C ALA A 28 8.60 -4.84 11.84
N LYS A 29 8.80 -3.98 12.84
CA LYS A 29 8.74 -4.35 14.25
C LYS A 29 7.58 -3.62 14.92
N VAL A 30 6.77 -4.39 15.62
CA VAL A 30 5.76 -3.87 16.54
C VAL A 30 6.47 -3.00 17.59
N PRO A 31 6.03 -1.74 17.83
CA PRO A 31 6.65 -0.88 18.83
C PRO A 31 6.50 -1.48 20.24
N LEU A 32 7.56 -1.39 21.05
CA LEU A 32 7.58 -1.91 22.42
C LEU A 32 7.65 -0.77 23.45
N SER A 33 7.92 0.44 23.01
CA SER A 33 8.02 1.64 23.84
C SER A 33 7.48 2.88 23.11
N PRO A 34 7.14 3.96 23.84
CA PRO A 34 6.82 5.25 23.24
C PRO A 34 7.92 5.80 22.31
N ALA A 35 9.18 5.49 22.61
CA ALA A 35 10.31 5.87 21.75
C ALA A 35 10.30 5.13 20.40
N ASP A 36 9.84 3.88 20.35
CA ASP A 36 9.66 3.15 19.08
C ASP A 36 8.56 3.79 18.23
N VAL A 37 7.47 4.24 18.87
CA VAL A 37 6.39 4.99 18.19
C VAL A 37 6.92 6.30 17.62
N ARG A 38 7.74 7.02 18.38
CA ARG A 38 8.44 8.22 17.88
C ARG A 38 9.36 7.91 16.70
N ALA A 39 10.14 6.84 16.75
CA ALA A 39 11.02 6.44 15.64
C ALA A 39 10.25 6.04 14.37
N ILE A 40 9.06 5.44 14.52
CA ILE A 40 8.16 5.17 13.39
C ILE A 40 7.64 6.49 12.81
N TYR A 41 7.20 7.41 13.66
CA TYR A 41 6.75 8.74 13.24
C TYR A 41 7.82 9.50 12.45
N ASP A 42 9.05 9.56 12.98
CA ASP A 42 10.15 10.27 12.33
C ASP A 42 10.42 9.73 10.92
N LYS A 43 10.31 8.41 10.72
CA LYS A 43 10.42 7.79 9.39
C LYS A 43 9.24 8.12 8.48
N ILE A 44 8.01 8.16 9.01
CA ILE A 44 6.82 8.52 8.22
C ILE A 44 6.89 9.96 7.72
N MET A 45 7.46 10.84 8.55
CA MET A 45 7.50 12.29 8.33
C MET A 45 8.81 12.80 7.72
N ASP A 46 9.76 11.90 7.43
CA ASP A 46 11.06 12.26 6.87
C ASP A 46 10.90 12.98 5.53
N GLY A 47 11.52 14.15 5.41
CA GLY A 47 11.39 15.03 4.24
C GLY A 47 10.06 15.77 4.09
N GLU A 48 9.07 15.57 4.97
CA GLU A 48 7.73 16.18 4.86
C GLU A 48 7.38 17.15 6.00
N LEU A 49 8.09 17.07 7.13
CA LEU A 49 7.75 17.82 8.33
C LEU A 49 8.20 19.29 8.25
N ASP A 50 7.26 20.22 8.43
CA ASP A 50 7.59 21.62 8.70
C ASP A 50 8.31 21.73 10.05
N ALA A 51 9.43 22.45 10.10
CA ALA A 51 10.21 22.63 11.33
C ALA A 51 9.38 23.21 12.50
N SER A 52 8.36 24.00 12.21
CA SER A 52 7.41 24.54 13.21
C SER A 52 6.43 23.50 13.77
N LYS A 53 6.34 22.32 13.15
CA LYS A 53 5.50 21.19 13.56
C LYS A 53 6.31 20.04 14.15
N ALA A 54 7.62 20.22 14.34
CA ALA A 54 8.45 19.26 15.03
C ALA A 54 8.00 19.11 16.49
N PRO A 55 7.93 17.87 17.03
CA PRO A 55 7.66 17.67 18.44
C PRO A 55 8.75 18.34 19.29
N ASP A 56 8.33 19.06 20.33
CA ASP A 56 9.13 19.94 21.19
C ASP A 56 9.24 19.44 22.64
N GLY A 57 8.54 18.35 22.98
CA GLY A 57 8.72 17.61 24.22
C GLY A 57 9.87 16.59 24.13
N THR A 58 9.94 15.70 25.13
CA THR A 58 10.98 14.66 25.21
C THR A 58 10.84 13.64 24.07
N LEU A 59 9.61 13.21 23.79
CA LEU A 59 9.25 12.26 22.74
C LEU A 59 8.12 12.79 21.85
N PHE A 60 7.19 13.54 22.42
CA PHE A 60 5.96 13.98 21.78
C PHE A 60 5.82 15.51 21.87
N ARG A 61 4.68 16.06 21.43
CA ARG A 61 4.41 17.49 21.63
C ARG A 61 4.32 17.83 23.13
N ALA A 62 4.86 18.98 23.51
CA ALA A 62 4.77 19.51 24.86
C ALA A 62 3.42 20.20 25.13
N GLU A 63 2.88 20.89 24.12
CA GLU A 63 1.66 21.69 24.24
C GLU A 63 0.43 21.03 23.62
N GLY A 64 -0.75 21.45 24.09
CA GLY A 64 -2.05 21.01 23.59
C GLY A 64 -2.29 21.39 22.13
N VAL A 65 -2.99 20.54 21.39
CA VAL A 65 -3.46 20.83 20.03
C VAL A 65 -4.94 20.52 19.89
N ASP A 66 -5.64 21.42 19.21
CA ASP A 66 -7.01 21.18 18.80
C ASP A 66 -7.04 20.35 17.51
N ILE A 67 -7.71 19.20 17.57
CA ILE A 67 -7.88 18.30 16.44
C ILE A 67 -9.04 18.84 15.61
N THR A 68 -8.77 19.26 14.38
CA THR A 68 -9.78 19.87 13.51
C THR A 68 -10.14 18.99 12.31
N GLU A 69 -11.44 18.84 12.03
CA GLU A 69 -11.91 18.29 10.75
C GLU A 69 -11.90 19.41 9.71
N GLY A 70 -11.08 19.26 8.66
CA GLY A 70 -11.00 20.24 7.56
C GLY A 70 -10.54 21.64 7.96
N GLY A 71 -9.84 21.78 9.09
CA GLY A 71 -9.32 23.06 9.58
C GLY A 71 -10.37 24.00 10.22
N VAL A 72 -11.62 23.56 10.38
CA VAL A 72 -12.73 24.45 10.79
C VAL A 72 -13.45 23.99 12.06
N ARG A 73 -13.55 22.68 12.32
CA ARG A 73 -14.31 22.16 13.47
C ARG A 73 -13.41 21.42 14.44
N VAL A 74 -13.23 21.95 15.65
CA VAL A 74 -12.56 21.24 16.76
C VAL A 74 -13.40 20.03 17.15
N LEU A 75 -12.84 18.84 16.93
CA LEU A 75 -13.45 17.55 17.27
C LEU A 75 -13.12 17.17 18.71
N HIS A 76 -11.84 17.30 19.08
CA HIS A 76 -11.30 16.96 20.40
C HIS A 76 -10.00 17.74 20.64
N ARG A 77 -9.63 17.94 21.90
CA ARG A 77 -8.33 18.50 22.29
C ARG A 77 -7.45 17.36 22.77
N GLY A 78 -6.34 17.12 22.07
CA GLY A 78 -5.43 16.01 22.40
C GLY A 78 -4.90 16.10 23.83
N LEU A 79 -4.43 14.97 24.36
CA LEU A 79 -4.00 14.88 25.76
C LEU A 79 -2.87 15.87 26.08
N GLU A 80 -2.90 16.37 27.32
CA GLU A 80 -1.89 17.25 27.90
C GLU A 80 -1.78 16.98 29.43
N PRO A 81 -0.60 17.19 30.05
CA PRO A 81 0.71 17.47 29.44
C PRO A 81 1.31 16.23 28.74
N GLU A 82 2.53 16.35 28.17
CA GLU A 82 3.24 15.26 27.48
C GLU A 82 3.26 13.93 28.27
N SER A 83 3.37 13.99 29.60
CA SER A 83 3.36 12.77 30.43
C SER A 83 2.08 11.93 30.25
N ARG A 84 0.93 12.57 30.03
CA ARG A 84 -0.34 11.88 29.74
C ARG A 84 -0.37 11.27 28.35
N ILE A 85 0.32 11.89 27.40
CA ILE A 85 0.51 11.32 26.06
C ILE A 85 1.37 10.05 26.19
N ILE A 86 2.47 10.11 26.94
CA ILE A 86 3.34 8.96 27.17
C ILE A 86 2.55 7.80 27.82
N GLU A 87 1.81 8.07 28.90
CA GLU A 87 0.93 7.09 29.56
C GLU A 87 -0.06 6.45 28.58
N ALA A 88 -0.69 7.25 27.71
CA ALA A 88 -1.64 6.75 26.73
C ALA A 88 -0.98 5.89 25.63
N ILE A 89 0.23 6.24 25.20
CA ILE A 89 1.00 5.45 24.24
C ILE A 89 1.51 4.14 24.85
N GLU A 90 1.88 4.14 26.13
CA GLU A 90 2.19 2.90 26.87
C GLU A 90 0.96 2.01 26.99
N ALA A 91 -0.19 2.59 27.33
CA ALA A 91 -1.47 1.86 27.38
C ALA A 91 -1.87 1.29 26.01
N MET A 92 -1.68 2.07 24.94
CA MET A 92 -1.86 1.59 23.56
C MET A 92 -0.98 0.38 23.25
N ILE A 93 0.31 0.43 23.57
CA ILE A 93 1.24 -0.68 23.31
C ILE A 93 0.84 -1.90 24.14
N SER A 94 0.48 -1.71 25.41
CA SER A 94 0.00 -2.79 26.28
C SER A 94 -1.27 -3.42 25.74
N LEU A 95 -2.21 -2.60 25.24
CA LEU A 95 -3.47 -3.07 24.69
C LEU A 95 -3.25 -3.89 23.42
N ALA A 96 -2.43 -3.38 22.49
CA ALA A 96 -2.11 -4.06 21.23
C ALA A 96 -1.45 -5.44 21.44
N ARG A 97 -0.83 -5.66 22.61
CA ARG A 97 -0.13 -6.89 22.98
C ARG A 97 -0.88 -7.72 24.03
N SER A 98 -2.14 -7.39 24.30
CA SER A 98 -2.94 -8.12 25.28
C SER A 98 -3.32 -9.51 24.76
N ASP A 99 -2.98 -10.55 25.52
CA ASP A 99 -3.42 -11.92 25.24
C ASP A 99 -4.87 -12.20 25.73
N GLU A 100 -5.49 -11.23 26.43
CA GLU A 100 -6.85 -11.35 26.98
C GLU A 100 -7.92 -10.88 25.99
N ILE A 101 -7.54 -10.06 25.02
CA ILE A 101 -8.45 -9.46 24.04
C ILE A 101 -8.10 -10.03 22.66
N PRO A 102 -9.09 -10.43 21.84
CA PRO A 102 -8.82 -10.84 20.47
C PRO A 102 -7.97 -9.81 19.73
N ALA A 103 -6.87 -10.25 19.11
CA ALA A 103 -5.84 -9.36 18.55
C ALA A 103 -6.39 -8.31 17.58
N THR A 104 -7.44 -8.62 16.81
CA THR A 104 -8.11 -7.65 15.92
C THR A 104 -8.80 -6.53 16.70
N TYR A 105 -9.43 -6.85 17.84
CA TYR A 105 -10.12 -5.87 18.68
C TYR A 105 -9.10 -5.02 19.44
N ALA A 106 -8.05 -5.67 19.96
CA ALA A 106 -6.90 -5.02 20.60
C ALA A 106 -6.24 -4.00 19.66
N ALA A 107 -5.95 -4.38 18.41
CA ALA A 107 -5.37 -3.49 17.41
C ALA A 107 -6.26 -2.27 17.11
N ILE A 108 -7.57 -2.48 16.96
CA ILE A 108 -8.53 -1.39 16.69
C ILE A 108 -8.66 -0.45 17.89
N ALA A 109 -8.78 -1.00 19.10
CA ALA A 109 -8.87 -0.18 20.31
C ALA A 109 -7.55 0.56 20.60
N SER A 110 -6.40 -0.03 20.27
CA SER A 110 -5.10 0.65 20.32
C SER A 110 -5.03 1.81 19.35
N HIS A 111 -5.55 1.63 18.13
CA HIS A 111 -5.65 2.73 17.15
C HIS A 111 -6.51 3.89 17.67
N TYR A 112 -7.60 3.61 18.38
CA TYR A 112 -8.37 4.66 19.07
C TYR A 112 -7.51 5.43 20.08
N LEU A 113 -6.80 4.71 20.96
CA LEU A 113 -5.96 5.34 21.98
C LEU A 113 -4.87 6.23 21.38
N PHE A 114 -4.25 5.82 20.26
CA PHE A 114 -3.26 6.62 19.55
C PHE A 114 -3.84 7.95 19.07
N GLU A 115 -4.95 7.88 18.32
CA GLU A 115 -5.57 9.06 17.71
C GLU A 115 -6.16 9.99 18.77
N TYR A 116 -6.69 9.44 19.86
CA TYR A 116 -7.18 10.17 21.03
C TYR A 116 -6.05 10.89 21.78
N ALA A 117 -4.92 10.20 22.04
CA ALA A 117 -3.74 10.80 22.65
C ALA A 117 -3.18 11.95 21.80
N HIS A 118 -3.23 11.77 20.47
CA HIS A 118 -2.80 12.73 19.47
C HIS A 118 -1.37 13.25 19.73
N PRO A 119 -0.34 12.37 19.70
CA PRO A 119 1.00 12.67 20.23
C PRO A 119 1.80 13.74 19.47
N PHE A 120 1.44 14.07 18.23
CA PHE A 120 2.25 14.97 17.38
C PHE A 120 1.48 16.23 16.95
N TYR A 121 2.17 17.28 16.52
CA TYR A 121 1.53 18.49 15.96
C TYR A 121 0.97 18.29 14.55
N ASP A 122 1.55 17.37 13.78
CA ASP A 122 1.08 16.90 12.48
C ASP A 122 1.51 15.43 12.29
N GLY A 123 0.87 14.71 11.38
CA GLY A 123 1.24 13.34 11.00
C GLY A 123 0.49 12.24 11.75
N ASN A 124 -0.30 12.58 12.78
CA ASN A 124 -1.04 11.60 13.60
C ASN A 124 -1.85 10.63 12.75
N GLY A 125 -2.69 11.12 11.83
CA GLY A 125 -3.50 10.22 10.99
C GLY A 125 -2.67 9.28 10.09
N ARG A 126 -1.48 9.70 9.62
CA ARG A 126 -0.59 8.83 8.83
C ARG A 126 0.04 7.77 9.72
N THR A 127 0.56 8.17 10.88
CA THR A 127 1.18 7.27 11.86
C THR A 127 0.19 6.29 12.47
N GLY A 128 -1.00 6.75 12.86
CA GLY A 128 -2.07 5.92 13.41
C GLY A 128 -2.51 4.85 12.43
N ARG A 129 -2.81 5.22 11.17
CA ARG A 129 -3.16 4.23 10.13
C ARG A 129 -2.03 3.25 9.84
N TYR A 130 -0.76 3.68 9.88
CA TYR A 130 0.37 2.76 9.74
C TYR A 130 0.44 1.78 10.91
N LEU A 131 0.33 2.26 12.16
CA LEU A 131 0.32 1.42 13.36
C LEU A 131 -0.86 0.44 13.36
N LEU A 132 -2.06 0.88 12.96
CA LEU A 132 -3.23 0.02 12.78
C LEU A 132 -2.95 -1.10 11.77
N SER A 133 -2.41 -0.76 10.60
CA SER A 133 -2.02 -1.75 9.59
C SER A 133 -0.93 -2.70 10.12
N LEU A 134 0.04 -2.20 10.88
CA LEU A 134 1.11 -3.00 11.47
C LEU A 134 0.54 -4.01 12.48
N PHE A 135 -0.28 -3.56 13.43
CA PHE A 135 -0.89 -4.44 14.44
C PHE A 135 -1.87 -5.43 13.81
N LEU A 136 -2.63 -5.04 12.78
CA LEU A 136 -3.55 -5.95 12.08
C LEU A 136 -2.84 -6.94 11.15
N SER A 137 -1.57 -6.70 10.78
CA SER A 137 -0.83 -7.59 9.89
C SER A 137 -0.42 -8.92 10.53
N GLU A 138 -0.50 -9.01 11.86
CA GLU A 138 -0.27 -10.24 12.62
C GLU A 138 -1.50 -11.17 12.62
N PRO A 139 -2.71 -10.71 13.03
CA PRO A 139 -3.90 -11.56 13.02
C PRO A 139 -4.61 -11.67 11.66
N LEU A 140 -4.32 -10.78 10.70
CA LEU A 140 -4.94 -10.77 9.37
C LEU A 140 -3.90 -10.96 8.26
N SER A 141 -4.38 -11.29 7.05
CA SER A 141 -3.49 -11.34 5.90
C SER A 141 -2.89 -9.97 5.59
N LYS A 142 -1.61 -9.94 5.23
CA LYS A 142 -0.91 -8.70 4.84
C LYS A 142 -1.67 -7.91 3.77
N PRO A 143 -2.22 -8.51 2.69
CA PRO A 143 -3.05 -7.78 1.74
C PRO A 143 -4.23 -7.04 2.37
N THR A 144 -4.90 -7.65 3.36
CA THR A 144 -5.98 -7.01 4.11
C THR A 144 -5.47 -5.78 4.85
N ALA A 145 -4.44 -5.96 5.69
CA ALA A 145 -3.91 -4.92 6.54
C ALA A 145 -3.43 -3.68 5.76
N LEU A 146 -2.81 -3.91 4.60
CA LEU A 146 -2.39 -2.82 3.72
C LEU A 146 -3.60 -2.11 3.11
N SER A 147 -4.60 -2.87 2.61
CA SER A 147 -5.73 -2.30 1.87
C SER A 147 -6.68 -1.46 2.73
N LEU A 148 -6.52 -1.56 4.05
CA LEU A 148 -7.34 -0.84 5.01
C LEU A 148 -7.19 0.67 4.90
N SER A 149 -5.98 1.19 4.65
CA SER A 149 -5.76 2.64 4.54
C SER A 149 -6.57 3.27 3.41
N GLN A 150 -6.58 2.62 2.24
CA GLN A 150 -7.43 3.03 1.11
C GLN A 150 -8.91 2.93 1.45
N THR A 151 -9.32 1.82 2.06
CA THR A 151 -10.73 1.61 2.45
C THR A 151 -11.20 2.68 3.45
N ILE A 152 -10.35 3.07 4.41
CA ILE A 152 -10.63 4.18 5.33
C ILE A 152 -10.76 5.51 4.57
N ALA A 153 -9.88 5.78 3.60
CA ALA A 153 -9.97 6.99 2.80
C ALA A 153 -11.27 7.08 1.99
N GLU A 154 -11.72 5.97 1.40
CA GLU A 154 -12.99 5.86 0.67
C GLU A 154 -14.22 5.94 1.60
N ASN A 155 -14.07 5.55 2.87
CA ASN A 155 -15.13 5.53 3.88
C ASN A 155 -14.87 6.54 5.02
N ARG A 156 -14.27 7.69 4.67
CA ARG A 156 -13.76 8.68 5.64
C ARG A 156 -14.82 9.19 6.63
N ASN A 157 -16.07 9.33 6.15
CA ASN A 157 -17.17 9.81 6.97
C ASN A 157 -17.54 8.82 8.08
N ASP A 158 -17.62 7.53 7.76
CA ASP A 158 -17.91 6.47 8.72
C ASP A 158 -16.77 6.36 9.75
N TYR A 159 -15.53 6.42 9.26
CA TYR A 159 -14.33 6.42 10.10
C TYR A 159 -14.34 7.55 11.13
N TYR A 160 -14.52 8.81 10.71
CA TYR A 160 -14.55 9.92 11.67
C TYR A 160 -15.83 9.94 12.52
N ALA A 161 -16.95 9.41 12.03
CA ALA A 161 -18.16 9.26 12.85
C ALA A 161 -17.95 8.29 14.02
N ALA A 162 -17.18 7.22 13.82
CA ALA A 162 -16.82 6.29 14.88
C ALA A 162 -16.04 7.00 16.00
N PHE A 163 -15.04 7.82 15.66
CA PHE A 163 -14.29 8.64 16.62
C PHE A 163 -15.20 9.60 17.38
N ARG A 164 -16.02 10.39 16.67
CA ARG A 164 -16.96 11.33 17.31
C ARG A 164 -17.92 10.67 18.29
N THR A 165 -18.31 9.42 18.03
CA THR A 165 -19.18 8.64 18.92
C THR A 165 -18.40 8.20 20.16
N ALA A 166 -17.21 7.62 19.96
CA ALA A 166 -16.36 7.11 21.04
C ALA A 166 -15.90 8.22 22.00
N GLU A 167 -15.55 9.39 21.47
CA GLU A 167 -15.05 10.56 22.20
C GLU A 167 -16.15 11.35 22.92
N ASN A 168 -17.43 11.07 22.65
CA ASN A 168 -18.52 11.80 23.28
C ASN A 168 -18.51 11.55 24.81
N PRO A 169 -18.51 12.60 25.66
CA PRO A 169 -18.49 12.43 27.12
C PRO A 169 -19.65 11.60 27.69
N LEU A 170 -20.76 11.48 26.94
CA LEU A 170 -21.91 10.63 27.28
C LEU A 170 -21.70 9.15 26.93
N ASN A 171 -20.80 8.84 26.00
CA ASN A 171 -20.43 7.47 25.63
C ASN A 171 -19.57 6.76 26.71
N LYS A 172 -18.97 7.53 27.64
CA LYS A 172 -18.18 7.01 28.77
C LYS A 172 -17.04 6.08 28.37
N GLY A 173 -16.45 6.30 27.19
CA GLY A 173 -15.31 5.52 26.70
C GLY A 173 -15.66 4.12 26.20
N GLU A 174 -16.93 3.84 25.93
CA GLU A 174 -17.38 2.58 25.35
C GLU A 174 -16.92 2.46 23.89
N LEU A 175 -16.19 1.40 23.54
CA LEU A 175 -15.60 1.23 22.21
C LEU A 175 -16.36 0.23 21.33
N THR A 176 -17.44 -0.40 21.81
CA THR A 176 -18.17 -1.41 21.04
C THR A 176 -18.52 -0.93 19.62
N PHE A 177 -19.17 0.24 19.47
CA PHE A 177 -19.55 0.76 18.15
C PHE A 177 -18.37 1.22 17.30
N PHE A 178 -17.30 1.69 17.94
CA PHE A 178 -16.06 2.02 17.26
C PHE A 178 -15.44 0.76 16.65
N VAL A 179 -15.30 -0.29 17.45
CA VAL A 179 -14.77 -1.58 17.03
C VAL A 179 -15.63 -2.19 15.92
N PHE A 180 -16.96 -2.17 16.04
CA PHE A 180 -17.85 -2.63 14.98
C PHE A 180 -17.65 -1.87 13.67
N THR A 181 -17.52 -0.55 13.72
CA THR A 181 -17.33 0.28 12.52
C THR A 181 -16.01 -0.07 11.83
N LEU A 182 -14.91 -0.16 12.59
CA LEU A 182 -13.61 -0.52 12.00
C LEU A 182 -13.56 -1.96 11.50
N LEU A 183 -14.23 -2.91 12.17
CA LEU A 183 -14.38 -4.28 11.65
C LEU A 183 -15.15 -4.32 10.33
N GLU A 184 -16.16 -3.47 10.16
CA GLU A 184 -16.85 -3.35 8.87
C GLU A 184 -15.93 -2.76 7.78
N LEU A 185 -15.06 -1.80 8.13
CA LEU A 185 -14.03 -1.32 7.19
C LEU A 185 -13.02 -2.44 6.84
N VAL A 186 -12.61 -3.25 7.81
CA VAL A 186 -11.76 -4.43 7.56
C VAL A 186 -12.47 -5.41 6.62
N ARG A 187 -13.76 -5.69 6.85
CA ARG A 187 -14.56 -6.57 5.99
C ARG A 187 -14.67 -6.03 4.56
N LYS A 188 -14.93 -4.72 4.39
CA LYS A 188 -14.94 -4.05 3.08
C LYS A 188 -13.57 -4.17 2.39
N ALA A 189 -12.48 -3.96 3.13
CA ALA A 189 -11.12 -4.08 2.63
C ALA A 189 -10.84 -5.51 2.13
N GLN A 190 -11.23 -6.53 2.90
CA GLN A 190 -11.11 -7.93 2.52
C GLN A 190 -11.92 -8.27 1.26
N ALA A 191 -13.18 -7.85 1.21
CA ALA A 191 -14.03 -8.08 0.03
C ALA A 191 -13.41 -7.49 -1.23
N SER A 192 -12.91 -6.25 -1.14
CA SER A 192 -12.24 -5.56 -2.23
C SER A 192 -10.94 -6.26 -2.67
N VAL A 193 -10.15 -6.77 -1.71
CA VAL A 193 -8.95 -7.58 -2.02
C VAL A 193 -9.32 -8.87 -2.73
N ILE A 194 -10.32 -9.60 -2.23
CA ILE A 194 -10.78 -10.86 -2.83
C ILE A 194 -11.25 -10.63 -4.26
N GLU A 195 -12.10 -9.62 -4.48
CA GLU A 195 -12.59 -9.25 -5.81
C GLU A 195 -11.44 -8.98 -6.79
N ARG A 196 -10.48 -8.14 -6.40
CA ARG A 196 -9.31 -7.84 -7.25
C ARG A 196 -8.46 -9.07 -7.53
N LEU A 197 -8.27 -9.96 -6.56
CA LEU A 197 -7.50 -11.18 -6.74
C LEU A 197 -8.22 -12.17 -7.67
N THR A 198 -9.53 -12.33 -7.51
CA THR A 198 -10.35 -13.17 -8.40
C THR A 198 -10.33 -12.64 -9.83
N GLN A 199 -10.44 -11.33 -10.04
CA GLN A 199 -10.29 -10.72 -11.36
C GLN A 199 -8.89 -10.94 -11.93
N SER A 200 -7.85 -10.76 -11.11
CA SER A 200 -6.45 -10.99 -11.53
C SER A 200 -6.19 -12.45 -11.92
N GLU A 201 -6.77 -13.40 -11.17
CA GLU A 201 -6.68 -14.82 -11.48
C GLU A 201 -7.38 -15.16 -12.81
N ALA A 202 -8.56 -14.59 -13.05
CA ALA A 202 -9.28 -14.78 -14.30
C ALA A 202 -8.47 -14.28 -15.50
N ILE A 203 -7.86 -13.09 -15.39
CA ILE A 203 -6.97 -12.53 -16.41
C ILE A 203 -5.76 -13.46 -16.63
N LEU A 204 -5.12 -13.92 -15.56
CA LEU A 204 -3.95 -14.80 -15.69
C LEU A 204 -4.29 -16.11 -16.42
N ARG A 205 -5.42 -16.74 -16.08
CA ARG A 205 -5.90 -17.95 -16.76
C ARG A 205 -6.22 -17.70 -18.24
N GLU A 206 -6.76 -16.53 -18.58
CA GLU A 206 -6.99 -16.14 -19.97
C GLU A 206 -5.67 -16.00 -20.73
N LEU A 207 -4.66 -15.35 -20.13
CA LEU A 207 -3.32 -15.23 -20.71
C LEU A 207 -2.67 -16.61 -20.92
N GLU A 208 -2.77 -17.51 -19.95
CA GLU A 208 -2.29 -18.89 -20.05
C GLU A 208 -2.98 -19.65 -21.20
N GLY A 209 -4.31 -19.52 -21.33
CA GLY A 209 -5.07 -20.11 -22.43
C GLY A 209 -4.63 -19.60 -23.80
N LYS A 210 -4.32 -18.30 -23.92
CA LYS A 210 -3.80 -17.69 -25.16
C LYS A 210 -2.42 -18.23 -25.54
N MET A 211 -1.57 -18.58 -24.56
CA MET A 211 -0.18 -18.98 -24.82
C MET A 211 -0.05 -20.19 -25.74
N GLN A 212 -0.96 -21.17 -25.66
CA GLN A 212 -0.91 -22.34 -26.54
C GLN A 212 -1.04 -21.95 -28.03
N SER A 213 -1.94 -21.01 -28.34
CA SER A 213 -2.13 -20.50 -29.70
C SER A 213 -0.98 -19.60 -30.17
N ILE A 214 -0.42 -18.79 -29.26
CA ILE A 214 0.70 -17.89 -29.52
C ILE A 214 1.95 -18.71 -29.86
N VAL A 215 2.28 -19.70 -29.03
CA VAL A 215 3.46 -20.57 -29.23
C VAL A 215 3.37 -21.29 -30.57
N SER A 216 2.20 -21.85 -30.90
CA SER A 216 2.00 -22.58 -32.15
C SER A 216 2.07 -21.67 -33.37
N SER A 217 1.42 -20.50 -33.33
CA SER A 217 1.33 -19.59 -34.48
C SER A 217 2.61 -18.82 -34.79
N LEU A 218 3.46 -18.60 -33.78
CA LEU A 218 4.74 -17.87 -33.92
C LEU A 218 5.96 -18.78 -33.81
N HIS A 219 5.75 -20.10 -33.69
CA HIS A 219 6.79 -21.11 -33.50
C HIS A 219 7.81 -20.69 -32.43
N LEU A 220 7.30 -20.33 -31.24
CA LEU A 220 8.15 -19.82 -30.15
C LEU A 220 8.93 -20.96 -29.51
N LYS A 221 10.22 -20.72 -29.27
CA LYS A 221 11.05 -21.60 -28.41
C LYS A 221 10.61 -21.47 -26.94
N PRO A 222 10.96 -22.42 -26.06
CA PRO A 222 10.57 -22.37 -24.64
C PRO A 222 10.91 -21.04 -23.95
N GLN A 223 12.13 -20.52 -24.12
CA GLN A 223 12.55 -19.25 -23.54
C GLN A 223 11.86 -18.04 -24.17
N GLU A 224 11.54 -18.10 -25.46
CA GLU A 224 10.78 -17.04 -26.15
C GLU A 224 9.33 -16.99 -25.66
N ALA A 225 8.71 -18.17 -25.47
CA ALA A 225 7.37 -18.31 -24.91
C ALA A 225 7.31 -17.79 -23.48
N GLN A 226 8.29 -18.14 -22.63
CA GLN A 226 8.36 -17.66 -21.26
C GLN A 226 8.56 -16.14 -21.21
N ALA A 227 9.45 -15.57 -22.02
CA ALA A 227 9.64 -14.12 -22.09
C ALA A 227 8.36 -13.40 -22.54
N THR A 228 7.67 -13.95 -23.55
CA THR A 228 6.39 -13.42 -24.04
C THR A 228 5.34 -13.45 -22.94
N PHE A 229 5.22 -14.55 -22.21
CA PHE A 229 4.25 -14.69 -21.13
C PHE A 229 4.53 -13.74 -19.96
N ILE A 230 5.80 -13.54 -19.61
CA ILE A 230 6.18 -12.54 -18.59
C ILE A 230 5.80 -11.14 -19.06
N LEU A 231 6.08 -10.77 -20.30
CA LEU A 231 5.73 -9.45 -20.82
C LEU A 231 4.20 -9.26 -20.94
N MET A 232 3.43 -10.31 -21.23
CA MET A 232 1.97 -10.30 -21.13
C MET A 232 1.49 -10.03 -19.70
N GLN A 233 2.12 -10.62 -18.70
CA GLN A 233 1.82 -10.32 -17.30
C GLN A 233 2.24 -8.89 -16.90
N TYR A 234 3.35 -8.38 -17.43
CA TYR A 234 3.76 -6.99 -17.19
C TYR A 234 2.76 -6.02 -17.84
N GLU A 235 2.25 -6.33 -19.03
CA GLU A 235 1.18 -5.56 -19.68
C GLU A 235 -0.13 -5.60 -18.86
N ALA A 236 -0.53 -6.77 -18.35
CA ALA A 236 -1.78 -6.90 -17.62
C ALA A 236 -1.72 -6.37 -16.15
N PHE A 237 -0.58 -6.51 -15.48
CA PHE A 237 -0.49 -6.34 -14.02
C PHE A 237 0.61 -5.40 -13.51
N GLY A 238 1.65 -5.13 -14.30
CA GLY A 238 2.83 -4.39 -13.82
C GLY A 238 2.54 -2.91 -13.55
N LEU A 239 3.58 -2.08 -13.35
CA LEU A 239 3.43 -0.61 -13.36
C LEU A 239 3.61 0.02 -14.75
N MET A 240 4.66 -0.37 -15.49
CA MET A 240 5.12 0.34 -16.70
C MET A 240 5.02 -0.48 -18.00
N GLY A 241 4.52 -1.71 -17.95
CA GLY A 241 4.36 -2.60 -19.12
C GLY A 241 5.67 -3.11 -19.72
N ASP A 242 6.83 -2.70 -19.19
CA ASP A 242 8.14 -3.06 -19.67
C ASP A 242 9.00 -3.77 -18.62
N ALA A 243 9.89 -4.65 -19.08
CA ALA A 243 10.86 -5.35 -18.24
C ALA A 243 12.29 -5.13 -18.76
N SER A 244 13.24 -4.97 -17.85
CA SER A 244 14.65 -4.87 -18.23
C SER A 244 15.20 -6.21 -18.72
N VAL A 245 16.24 -6.15 -19.55
CA VAL A 245 16.97 -7.37 -19.96
C VAL A 245 17.49 -8.15 -18.76
N HIS A 246 17.88 -7.46 -17.69
CA HIS A 246 18.38 -8.08 -16.48
C HIS A 246 17.30 -8.93 -15.78
N GLU A 247 16.11 -8.35 -15.58
CA GLU A 247 14.97 -9.06 -14.98
C GLU A 247 14.53 -10.26 -15.83
N LEU A 248 14.38 -10.04 -17.15
CA LEU A 248 14.00 -11.10 -18.09
C LEU A 248 15.04 -12.24 -18.09
N ALA A 249 16.33 -11.94 -18.08
CA ALA A 249 17.38 -12.95 -17.98
C ALA A 249 17.24 -13.79 -16.70
N GLY A 250 16.93 -13.15 -15.58
CA GLY A 250 16.66 -13.80 -14.30
C GLY A 250 15.48 -14.77 -14.39
N PHE A 251 14.33 -14.34 -14.91
CA PHE A 251 13.16 -15.20 -15.05
C PHE A 251 13.37 -16.36 -16.03
N LEU A 252 14.12 -16.14 -17.11
CA LEU A 252 14.44 -17.15 -18.12
C LEU A 252 15.52 -18.14 -17.66
N GLY A 253 16.22 -17.88 -16.56
CA GLY A 253 17.33 -18.71 -16.08
C GLY A 253 18.54 -18.72 -17.03
N VAL A 254 18.77 -17.64 -17.78
CA VAL A 254 19.87 -17.51 -18.75
C VAL A 254 20.68 -16.24 -18.52
N GLY A 255 21.90 -16.17 -19.07
CA GLY A 255 22.69 -14.93 -19.04
C GLY A 255 22.09 -13.82 -19.93
N GLU A 256 22.35 -12.55 -19.60
CA GLU A 256 21.79 -11.39 -20.32
C GLU A 256 22.07 -11.40 -21.83
N GLN A 257 23.24 -11.91 -22.26
CA GLN A 257 23.56 -12.02 -23.68
C GLN A 257 22.62 -12.98 -24.41
N MET A 258 22.23 -14.09 -23.76
CA MET A 258 21.28 -15.04 -24.32
C MET A 258 19.85 -14.48 -24.29
N ALA A 259 19.46 -13.83 -23.19
CA ALA A 259 18.17 -13.13 -23.12
C ALA A 259 18.02 -12.11 -24.25
N ARG A 260 19.07 -11.31 -24.54
CA ARG A 260 19.08 -10.38 -25.69
C ARG A 260 18.88 -11.09 -27.03
N LYS A 261 19.45 -12.28 -27.23
CA LYS A 261 19.24 -13.07 -28.46
C LYS A 261 17.78 -13.49 -28.60
N HIS A 262 17.16 -14.03 -27.55
CA HIS A 262 15.74 -14.39 -27.56
C HIS A 262 14.84 -13.17 -27.80
N LEU A 263 15.12 -12.04 -27.13
CA LEU A 263 14.35 -10.81 -27.31
C LEU A 263 14.50 -10.21 -28.72
N ALA A 264 15.69 -10.32 -29.34
CA ALA A 264 15.88 -9.91 -30.73
C ALA A 264 15.11 -10.80 -31.72
N GLU A 265 15.01 -12.10 -31.46
CA GLU A 265 14.15 -12.98 -32.28
C GLU A 265 12.66 -12.69 -32.08
N LEU A 266 12.23 -12.40 -30.84
CA LEU A 266 10.86 -11.96 -30.56
C LEU A 266 10.54 -10.61 -31.22
N GLU A 267 11.49 -9.69 -31.28
CA GLU A 267 11.36 -8.39 -31.98
C GLU A 267 11.16 -8.63 -33.49
N LYS A 268 11.94 -9.53 -34.12
CA LYS A 268 11.74 -9.92 -35.53
C LYS A 268 10.38 -10.57 -35.79
N LYS A 269 9.86 -11.31 -34.81
CA LYS A 269 8.51 -11.93 -34.86
C LYS A 269 7.38 -10.93 -34.57
N GLY A 270 7.71 -9.66 -34.32
CA GLY A 270 6.74 -8.60 -34.01
C GLY A 270 6.10 -8.74 -32.63
N VAL A 271 6.66 -9.54 -31.72
CA VAL A 271 6.10 -9.77 -30.38
C VAL A 271 6.44 -8.64 -29.42
N VAL A 272 7.69 -8.19 -29.45
CA VAL A 272 8.23 -7.20 -28.51
C VAL A 272 8.85 -6.02 -29.24
N ILE A 273 8.93 -4.89 -28.55
CA ILE A 273 9.69 -3.71 -28.96
C ILE A 273 10.69 -3.33 -27.88
N LYS A 274 11.79 -2.66 -28.28
CA LYS A 274 12.65 -1.95 -27.33
C LYS A 274 11.91 -0.71 -26.82
N TRP A 275 11.47 -0.75 -25.56
CA TRP A 275 10.77 0.35 -24.91
C TRP A 275 11.75 1.47 -24.55
N ARG A 276 12.71 1.18 -23.66
CA ARG A 276 13.84 2.09 -23.39
C ARG A 276 15.09 1.61 -24.10
N LYS A 277 15.63 2.45 -24.98
CA LYS A 277 16.86 2.17 -25.76
C LYS A 277 18.16 2.53 -25.03
N ARG A 278 18.07 3.20 -23.88
CA ARG A 278 19.21 3.54 -23.00
C ARG A 278 19.26 2.59 -21.82
N LYS A 279 20.36 2.58 -21.05
CA LYS A 279 20.46 1.73 -19.84
C LYS A 279 19.51 2.24 -18.73
N PRO A 280 18.77 1.36 -18.05
CA PRO A 280 18.62 -0.06 -18.36
C PRO A 280 17.79 -0.27 -19.64
N LEU A 281 18.29 -1.13 -20.54
CA LEU A 281 17.57 -1.49 -21.78
C LEU A 281 16.35 -2.33 -21.40
N THR A 282 15.16 -1.90 -21.82
CA THR A 282 13.91 -2.58 -21.51
C THR A 282 13.11 -2.95 -22.76
N PHE A 283 12.26 -3.96 -22.61
CA PHE A 283 11.37 -4.47 -23.66
C PHE A 283 9.92 -4.49 -23.16
N ALA A 284 8.99 -4.23 -24.06
CA ALA A 284 7.55 -4.31 -23.85
C ALA A 284 6.90 -5.07 -25.02
N LEU A 285 5.64 -5.50 -24.88
CA LEU A 285 4.88 -6.04 -26.00
C LEU A 285 4.65 -4.97 -27.08
N SER A 286 4.66 -5.38 -28.35
CA SER A 286 4.27 -4.48 -29.45
C SER A 286 2.75 -4.26 -29.45
N ASP A 287 2.29 -3.10 -29.91
CA ASP A 287 0.84 -2.83 -30.03
C ASP A 287 0.18 -3.77 -31.04
N GLU A 288 0.90 -4.15 -32.11
CA GLU A 288 0.44 -5.13 -33.10
C GLU A 288 0.19 -6.51 -32.47
N PHE A 289 1.11 -6.96 -31.59
CA PHE A 289 0.94 -8.21 -30.86
C PHE A 289 -0.23 -8.15 -29.88
N LYS A 290 -0.35 -7.05 -29.13
CA LYS A 290 -1.45 -6.84 -28.19
C LYS A 290 -2.80 -6.85 -28.90
N ALA A 291 -2.93 -6.13 -30.02
CA ALA A 291 -4.14 -6.12 -30.83
C ALA A 291 -4.46 -7.51 -31.41
N ARG A 292 -3.44 -8.23 -31.91
CA ARG A 292 -3.61 -9.57 -32.50
C ARG A 292 -4.12 -10.61 -31.51
N PHE A 293 -3.69 -10.55 -30.25
CA PHE A 293 -4.01 -11.56 -29.23
C PHE A 293 -4.95 -11.02 -28.12
N ASN A 294 -5.53 -9.85 -28.32
CA ASN A 294 -6.38 -9.13 -27.36
C ASN A 294 -5.74 -9.08 -25.96
N ILE A 295 -4.51 -8.57 -25.87
CA ILE A 295 -3.82 -8.38 -24.58
C ILE A 295 -4.09 -6.96 -24.12
N GLU A 296 -4.93 -6.85 -23.08
CA GLU A 296 -5.40 -5.57 -22.56
C GLU A 296 -4.49 -5.07 -21.42
N SER A 297 -4.28 -3.76 -21.40
CA SER A 297 -3.67 -3.05 -20.28
C SER A 297 -4.77 -2.67 -19.27
N PRO A 298 -4.48 -2.66 -17.96
CA PRO A 298 -5.47 -2.27 -16.96
C PRO A 298 -5.86 -0.79 -17.10
N ASP A 299 -7.13 -0.49 -16.83
CA ASP A 299 -7.75 0.84 -17.03
C ASP A 299 -6.98 2.02 -16.41
N TRP A 300 -6.32 1.80 -15.28
CA TRP A 300 -5.56 2.85 -14.60
C TRP A 300 -4.32 3.28 -15.41
N ARG A 301 -3.75 2.43 -16.27
CA ARG A 301 -2.64 2.80 -17.17
C ARG A 301 -3.10 3.57 -18.39
N THR A 302 -4.28 3.25 -18.90
CA THR A 302 -4.84 3.91 -20.08
C THR A 302 -5.47 5.25 -19.72
N SER A 303 -5.73 5.49 -18.43
CA SER A 303 -6.09 6.81 -17.91
C SER A 303 -5.01 7.86 -18.20
N ALA A 304 -5.43 9.08 -18.59
CA ALA A 304 -4.54 10.15 -19.05
C ALA A 304 -3.45 10.57 -18.04
N ALA A 305 -3.54 10.14 -16.77
CA ALA A 305 -2.60 10.46 -15.71
C ALA A 305 -1.22 9.76 -15.85
N PHE A 306 -1.15 8.59 -16.51
CA PHE A 306 0.11 7.84 -16.68
C PHE A 306 0.80 8.06 -18.03
N ASN A 307 0.08 8.55 -19.05
CA ASN A 307 0.60 8.74 -20.40
C ASN A 307 1.40 10.04 -20.60
N ALA A 308 1.76 10.75 -19.52
CA ALA A 308 2.67 11.89 -19.61
C ALA A 308 4.11 11.39 -19.84
N PRO A 309 4.74 11.66 -21.00
CA PRO A 309 6.12 11.28 -21.22
C PRO A 309 7.02 12.20 -20.40
N GLY A 310 7.61 11.68 -19.33
CA GLY A 310 8.67 12.34 -18.56
C GLY A 310 8.28 12.69 -17.13
N VAL A 311 8.43 11.71 -16.23
CA VAL A 311 8.87 11.91 -14.85
C VAL A 311 10.09 11.03 -14.63
#